data_AF-R0KB88-F1
#
_entry.id   AF-R0KB88-F1
#
_cell.length_a   1.000
_cell.length_b   1.000
_cell.length_c   1.000
_cell.angle_alpha   90.00
_cell.angle_beta   90.00
_cell.angle_gamma   90.00
#
_symmetry.space_group_name_H-M   'P 1'
#
loop_
_entity.id
_entity.type
_entity.pdbx_description
1 polymer ?
#
loop_
_entity_poly.entity_id
_entity_poly.type
_entity_poly.pdbx_seq_one_letter_code
_entity_poly.pdbx_strand_id
1 'polypeptide(L)'
;GVYYQIGDVISVVDEQDGKTYYAQIRGFIQDQYCEKSAALTWLIPTQASPKDCFDPASYIIGPEEDLPRKMEYLEFVCHAPSEYFKSRSSPFPTVPTRPEKGYIWTHVGPTPAISIKETVTNNL
;
A
#
# COMPACT_ATOMS: atom_id res chain seq x y z
N GLY A 1 1.93 26.79 -1.40
CA GLY A 1 2.20 25.68 -0.48
C GLY A 1 1.24 24.56 -0.79
N VAL A 2 1.65 23.31 -0.58
CA VAL A 2 0.78 22.13 -0.74
C VAL A 2 0.10 21.86 0.61
N TYR A 3 -1.19 21.54 0.58
CA TYR A 3 -1.95 21.13 1.77
C TYR A 3 -2.09 19.62 1.75
N TYR A 4 -1.69 18.99 2.84
CA TYR A 4 -1.81 17.54 3.03
C TYR A 4 -3.09 17.23 3.81
N GLN A 5 -3.77 16.17 3.41
CA GLN A 5 -4.94 15.63 4.09
C GLN A 5 -4.84 14.11 4.23
N ILE A 6 -5.68 13.53 5.09
CA ILE A 6 -5.78 12.08 5.23
C ILE A 6 -6.27 11.50 3.89
N GLY A 7 -5.63 10.44 3.44
CA GLY A 7 -5.90 9.77 2.16
C GLY A 7 -4.97 10.21 1.03
N ASP A 8 -4.26 11.33 1.16
CA ASP A 8 -3.30 11.76 0.15
C ASP A 8 -2.19 10.74 -0.06
N VAL A 9 -1.75 10.63 -1.31
CA VAL A 9 -0.60 9.83 -1.68
C VAL A 9 0.65 10.71 -1.64
N ILE A 10 1.68 10.18 -1.02
CA ILE A 10 3.00 10.80 -0.92
C ILE A 10 4.08 9.86 -1.46
N SER A 11 5.22 10.44 -1.79
CA SER A 11 6.47 9.76 -2.07
C SER A 11 7.48 9.99 -0.94
N VAL A 12 8.27 8.96 -0.68
CA VAL A 12 9.40 8.96 0.28
C VAL A 12 10.61 8.43 -0.48
N VAL A 13 11.72 9.17 -0.44
CA VAL A 13 12.99 8.69 -0.99
C VAL A 13 13.76 8.02 0.13
N ASP A 14 14.17 6.77 -0.07
CA ASP A 14 15.03 6.06 0.87
C ASP A 14 16.48 6.56 0.74
N GLU A 15 17.10 6.88 1.87
CA GLU A 15 18.45 7.45 1.89
C GLU A 15 19.55 6.42 1.52
N GLN A 16 19.29 5.12 1.66
CA GLN A 16 20.27 4.07 1.42
C GLN A 16 20.33 3.68 -0.05
N ASP A 17 19.19 3.56 -0.71
CA ASP A 17 19.12 3.13 -2.11
C ASP A 17 18.70 4.22 -3.10
N GLY A 18 18.28 5.39 -2.61
CA GLY A 18 17.86 6.53 -3.43
C GLY A 18 16.56 6.29 -4.20
N LYS A 19 15.83 5.20 -3.92
CA LYS A 19 14.58 4.87 -4.61
C LYS A 19 13.40 5.54 -3.95
N THR A 20 12.41 5.84 -4.78
CA THR A 20 11.15 6.42 -4.37
C THR A 20 10.13 5.33 -4.05
N TYR A 21 9.59 5.40 -2.84
CA TYR A 21 8.49 4.56 -2.35
C TYR A 21 7.25 5.42 -2.17
N TYR A 22 6.07 4.82 -2.38
CA TYR A 22 4.80 5.52 -2.27
C TYR A 22 4.02 5.05 -1.05
N ALA A 23 3.29 5.96 -0.41
CA ALA A 23 2.44 5.65 0.73
C ALA A 23 1.20 6.54 0.75
N GLN A 24 0.16 6.08 1.44
CA GLN A 24 -1.02 6.86 1.76
C GLN A 24 -0.94 7.39 3.19
N ILE A 25 -1.31 8.66 3.38
CA ILE A 25 -1.42 9.27 4.71
C ILE A 25 -2.67 8.72 5.43
N ARG A 26 -2.46 8.12 6.60
CA ARG A 26 -3.52 7.63 7.48
C ARG A 26 -3.91 8.63 8.57
N GLY A 27 -2.97 9.49 8.98
CA GLY A 27 -3.19 10.48 10.02
C GLY A 27 -1.97 11.37 10.23
N PHE A 28 -2.15 12.43 11.00
CA PHE A 28 -1.11 13.38 11.36
C PHE A 28 -0.90 13.38 12.86
N ILE A 29 0.36 13.57 13.27
CA ILE A 29 0.78 13.67 14.66
C ILE A 29 1.69 14.89 14.76
N GLN A 30 1.52 15.65 15.84
CA GLN A 30 2.42 16.74 16.19
C GLN A 30 2.96 16.50 17.59
N ASP A 31 4.27 16.61 17.75
CA ASP A 31 4.91 16.43 19.05
C ASP A 31 4.91 17.72 19.90
N GLN A 32 5.47 17.64 21.11
CA GLN A 32 5.58 18.79 22.02
C GLN A 32 6.48 19.93 21.51
N TYR A 33 7.31 19.67 20.49
CA TYR A 33 8.21 20.64 19.87
C TYR A 33 7.63 21.23 18.58
N CYS A 34 6.35 20.95 18.29
CA CYS A 34 5.67 21.34 17.05
C CYS A 34 6.22 20.68 15.77
N GLU A 35 7.01 19.61 15.90
CA GLU A 35 7.42 18.79 14.77
C GLU A 35 6.20 18.01 14.27
N LYS A 36 5.95 18.08 12.96
CA LYS A 36 4.81 17.41 12.31
C LYS A 36 5.28 16.12 11.65
N SER A 37 4.54 15.05 11.91
CA SER A 37 4.76 13.72 11.34
C SER A 37 3.44 13.13 10.83
N ALA A 38 3.51 12.17 9.92
CA ALA A 38 2.37 11.47 9.36
C ALA A 38 2.50 9.96 9.61
N ALA A 39 1.39 9.34 10.02
CA ALA A 39 1.25 7.89 10.01
C ALA A 39 0.93 7.43 8.58
N LEU A 40 1.63 6.41 8.10
CA LEU A 40 1.60 5.99 6.70
C LEU A 40 1.13 4.55 6.53
N THR A 41 0.50 4.28 5.40
CA THR A 41 0.28 2.93 4.87
C THR A 41 1.03 2.82 3.55
N TRP A 42 2.00 1.92 3.47
CA TRP A 42 2.83 1.77 2.28
C TRP A 42 2.04 1.23 1.09
N LEU A 43 2.44 1.62 -0.12
CA LEU A 43 1.88 1.11 -1.37
C LEU A 43 2.93 0.24 -2.07
N ILE A 44 2.51 -0.96 -2.49
CA ILE A 44 3.39 -1.93 -3.15
C ILE A 44 3.10 -1.89 -4.65
N PRO A 45 4.12 -1.67 -5.51
CA PRO A 45 3.94 -1.74 -6.95
C PRO A 45 3.64 -3.19 -7.38
N THR A 46 2.66 -3.37 -8.25
CA THR A 46 2.45 -4.64 -8.94
C THR A 46 3.33 -4.75 -10.18
N GLN A 47 3.35 -5.91 -10.83
CA GLN A 47 4.05 -6.13 -12.10
C GLN A 47 3.57 -5.22 -13.24
N ALA A 48 2.36 -4.67 -13.13
CA ALA A 48 1.81 -3.72 -14.11
C ALA A 48 2.27 -2.27 -13.87
N SER A 49 3.01 -2.01 -12.79
CA SER A 49 3.38 -0.64 -12.42
C SER A 49 4.40 -0.04 -13.39
N PRO A 50 4.12 1.14 -13.95
CA PRO A 50 5.10 1.86 -14.75
C PRO A 50 6.29 2.29 -13.87
N LYS A 51 7.50 2.31 -14.46
CA LYS A 51 8.73 2.69 -13.74
C LYS A 51 8.92 4.19 -13.60
N ASP A 52 8.36 4.95 -14.55
CA ASP A 52 8.66 6.38 -14.72
C ASP A 52 7.53 7.28 -14.19
N CYS A 53 6.38 6.71 -13.83
CA CYS A 53 5.25 7.47 -13.31
C CYS A 53 4.51 6.69 -12.21
N PHE A 54 3.78 7.42 -11.37
CA PHE A 54 2.89 6.84 -10.38
C PHE A 54 1.50 6.63 -10.99
N ASP A 55 1.03 5.39 -11.03
CA ASP A 55 -0.35 5.03 -11.36
C ASP A 55 -1.01 4.38 -10.14
N PRO A 56 -1.97 5.03 -9.46
CA PRO A 56 -2.59 4.47 -8.27
C PRO A 56 -3.35 3.15 -8.53
N ALA A 57 -3.74 2.85 -9.76
CA ALA A 57 -4.40 1.57 -10.09
C ALA A 57 -3.43 0.39 -10.17
N SER A 58 -2.13 0.64 -10.36
CA SER A 58 -1.11 -0.40 -10.43
C SER A 58 -0.50 -0.76 -9.08
N TYR A 59 -0.90 -0.07 -8.00
CA TYR A 59 -0.41 -0.29 -6.65
C TYR A 59 -1.46 -0.99 -5.78
N ILE A 60 -0.98 -1.81 -4.86
CA ILE A 60 -1.81 -2.46 -3.84
C ILE A 60 -1.43 -1.96 -2.45
N ILE A 61 -2.35 -2.11 -1.49
CA ILE A 61 -2.11 -1.77 -0.10
C ILE A 61 -1.00 -2.67 0.48
N GLY A 62 -0.01 -2.04 1.09
CA GLY A 62 1.10 -2.68 1.78
C GLY A 62 0.97 -2.61 3.30
N PRO A 63 2.07 -2.88 4.02
CA PRO A 63 2.07 -2.81 5.48
C PRO A 63 1.84 -1.39 5.99
N GLU A 64 1.27 -1.29 7.19
CA GLU A 64 1.23 -0.03 7.93
C GLU A 64 2.60 0.25 8.53
N GLU A 65 2.98 1.52 8.53
CA GLU A 65 4.18 1.96 9.23
C GLU A 65 3.92 2.03 10.73
N ASP A 66 4.82 1.45 11.53
CA ASP A 66 4.73 1.46 13.00
C ASP A 66 4.99 2.85 13.59
N LEU A 67 5.93 3.61 13.02
CA LEU A 67 6.37 4.92 13.52
C LEU A 67 6.02 6.06 12.55
N PRO A 68 5.44 7.17 13.02
CA PRO A 68 5.14 8.31 12.16
C PRO A 68 6.39 8.87 11.48
N ARG A 69 6.29 9.15 10.18
CA ARG A 69 7.36 9.76 9.38
C ARG A 69 7.29 11.28 9.48
N LYS A 70 8.41 11.98 9.66
CA LYS A 70 8.40 13.44 9.64
C LYS A 70 7.91 13.95 8.29
N MET A 71 7.11 15.02 8.32
CA MET A 71 6.53 15.64 7.12
C MET A 71 7.61 16.17 6.15
N GLU A 72 8.80 16.51 6.64
CA GLU A 72 9.91 17.02 5.81
C GLU A 72 10.46 16.00 4.80
N TYR A 73 10.23 14.71 5.04
CA TYR A 73 10.63 13.63 4.13
C TYR A 73 9.51 13.19 3.18
N LEU A 74 8.37 13.88 3.18
CA LEU A 74 7.20 13.50 2.40
C LEU A 74 6.97 14.47 1.24
N GLU A 75 7.05 13.97 0.03
CA GLU A 75 6.69 14.73 -1.16
C GLU A 75 5.25 14.40 -1.58
N PHE A 76 4.46 15.43 -1.86
CA PHE A 76 3.08 15.25 -2.31
C PHE A 76 3.03 14.70 -3.74
N VAL A 77 2.21 13.67 -3.96
CA VAL A 77 1.98 13.08 -5.30
C VAL A 77 0.60 13.45 -5.81
N CYS A 78 -0.47 13.06 -5.09
CA CYS A 78 -1.84 13.37 -5.47
C CYS A 78 -2.82 13.26 -4.31
N HIS A 79 -4.00 13.86 -4.48
CA HIS A 79 -5.13 13.66 -3.59
C HIS A 79 -5.83 12.33 -3.90
N ALA A 80 -6.10 11.55 -2.85
CA ALA A 80 -6.88 10.33 -2.95
C ALA A 80 -7.81 10.17 -1.73
N PRO A 81 -8.98 9.54 -1.88
CA PRO A 81 -9.80 9.15 -0.74
C PRO A 81 -9.07 8.15 0.17
N SER A 82 -9.27 8.24 1.48
CA SER A 82 -8.67 7.33 2.48
C SER A 82 -9.01 5.85 2.29
N GLU A 83 -10.09 5.58 1.56
CA GLU A 83 -10.58 4.23 1.27
C GLU A 83 -10.24 3.78 -0.17
N TYR A 84 -9.52 4.59 -0.94
CA TYR A 84 -9.19 4.31 -2.35
C TYR A 84 -8.56 2.92 -2.53
N PHE A 85 -7.56 2.58 -1.71
CA PHE A 85 -6.84 1.30 -1.81
C PHE A 85 -7.51 0.14 -1.07
N LYS A 86 -8.55 0.41 -0.25
CA LYS A 86 -9.24 -0.58 0.59
C LYS A 86 -10.56 -1.04 -0.02
N SER A 87 -11.22 -0.17 -0.77
CA SER A 87 -12.57 -0.41 -1.27
C SER A 87 -12.58 -1.27 -2.54
N ARG A 88 -13.30 -2.40 -2.48
CA ARG A 88 -13.62 -3.21 -3.67
C ARG A 88 -14.77 -2.65 -4.50
N SER A 89 -15.52 -1.67 -3.98
CA SER A 89 -16.62 -0.99 -4.68
C SER A 89 -16.22 0.37 -5.26
N SER A 90 -14.93 0.72 -5.16
CA SER A 90 -14.37 1.88 -5.86
C SER A 90 -14.60 1.74 -7.38
N PRO A 91 -14.89 2.84 -8.11
CA PRO A 91 -14.90 2.80 -9.58
C PRO A 91 -13.54 2.40 -10.17
N PHE A 92 -12.47 2.42 -9.36
CA PHE A 92 -11.14 1.94 -9.68
C PHE A 92 -10.76 0.81 -8.71
N PRO A 93 -11.03 -0.46 -9.05
CA PRO A 93 -10.67 -1.58 -8.19
C PRO A 93 -9.15 -1.73 -8.10
N THR A 94 -8.57 -1.39 -6.95
CA THR A 94 -7.13 -1.56 -6.66
C THR A 94 -6.80 -2.93 -6.09
N VAL A 95 -7.81 -3.71 -5.70
CA VAL A 95 -7.63 -5.07 -5.18
C VAL A 95 -7.66 -6.04 -6.37
N PRO A 96 -6.58 -6.79 -6.63
CA PRO A 96 -6.55 -7.78 -7.70
C PRO A 96 -7.74 -8.76 -7.55
N THR A 97 -8.47 -9.01 -8.64
CA THR A 97 -9.61 -9.96 -8.63
C THR A 97 -9.18 -11.41 -8.42
N ARG A 98 -7.89 -11.71 -8.58
CA ARG A 98 -7.25 -12.99 -8.26
C ARG A 98 -6.09 -12.74 -7.29
N PRO A 99 -5.87 -13.60 -6.28
CA PRO A 99 -4.69 -13.49 -5.44
C PRO A 99 -3.43 -13.75 -6.29
N GLU A 100 -2.73 -12.69 -6.68
CA GLU A 100 -1.32 -12.83 -7.06
C GLU A 100 -0.57 -13.17 -5.78
N LYS A 101 -0.01 -14.40 -5.73
CA LYS A 101 0.89 -14.96 -4.70
C LYS A 101 0.98 -14.08 -3.45
N GLY A 102 0.17 -14.39 -2.43
CA GLY A 102 0.11 -13.62 -1.21
C GLY A 102 1.51 -13.38 -0.63
N TYR A 103 1.84 -12.12 -0.39
CA TYR A 103 3.04 -11.75 0.35
C TYR A 103 2.79 -12.12 1.82
N ILE A 104 3.26 -13.30 2.24
CA ILE A 104 3.23 -13.73 3.64
C ILE A 104 4.62 -13.47 4.22
N TRP A 105 4.75 -12.52 5.14
CA TRP A 105 6.01 -12.23 5.86
C TRP A 105 6.26 -13.20 7.04
N THR A 106 5.68 -14.39 7.05
CA THR A 106 6.04 -15.40 8.06
C THR A 106 7.37 -16.02 7.67
N HIS A 107 8.35 -16.01 8.58
CA HIS A 107 9.56 -16.82 8.47
C HIS A 107 9.22 -18.20 7.88
N VAL A 108 9.84 -18.56 6.76
CA VAL A 108 9.53 -19.78 6.01
C VAL A 108 9.95 -20.99 6.85
N GLY A 109 9.00 -21.55 7.60
CA GLY A 109 9.06 -22.92 8.09
C GLY A 109 8.50 -23.89 7.04
N PRO A 110 8.92 -25.16 7.04
CA PRO A 110 8.51 -26.13 6.02
C PRO A 110 6.99 -26.34 6.05
N THR A 111 6.33 -26.04 4.93
CA THR A 111 4.87 -26.14 4.77
C THR A 111 4.48 -27.57 4.40
N PRO A 112 3.55 -28.23 5.11
CA PRO A 112 3.01 -29.51 4.66
C PRO A 112 2.01 -29.29 3.50
N ALA A 113 2.14 -30.11 2.45
CA ALA A 113 1.34 -30.04 1.23
C ALA A 113 -0.14 -30.36 1.48
N ILE A 114 -1.04 -29.47 1.06
CA ILE A 114 -2.49 -29.68 1.12
C ILE A 114 -2.92 -30.41 -0.17
N SER A 115 -3.36 -31.67 -0.05
CA SER A 115 -4.02 -32.41 -1.13
C SER A 115 -5.49 -32.00 -1.24
N ILE A 116 -5.88 -31.42 -2.37
CA ILE A 116 -7.29 -31.14 -2.71
C ILE A 116 -7.87 -32.42 -3.33
N LYS A 117 -8.92 -32.99 -2.73
CA LYS A 117 -9.75 -34.04 -3.35
C LYS A 117 -10.89 -33.39 -4.13
N GLU A 118 -10.95 -33.63 -5.42
CA GLU A 118 -12.11 -33.32 -6.28
C GLU A 118 -13.25 -34.31 -6.00
N THR A 119 -14.47 -33.81 -5.80
CA THR A 119 -15.69 -34.62 -5.91
C THR A 119 -16.57 -33.98 -6.97
N VAL A 120 -16.65 -34.63 -8.13
CA VAL A 120 -17.63 -34.34 -9.18
C VAL A 120 -18.93 -35.07 -8.82
N THR A 121 -20.05 -34.35 -8.71
CA THR A 121 -21.38 -34.94 -8.77
C THR A 121 -22.10 -34.41 -9.99
N ASN A 122 -22.24 -35.27 -11.01
CA ASN A 122 -23.09 -35.08 -12.17
C ASN A 122 -24.56 -35.25 -11.76
N ASN A 123 -25.41 -34.36 -12.28
CA ASN A 123 -26.85 -34.51 -12.29
C ASN A 123 -27.28 -35.42 -13.45
N LEU A 124 -28.00 -36.51 -13.16
CA LEU A 124 -29.34 -36.83 -13.70
C LEU A 124 -29.86 -38.12 -13.03
#